data_AF-A0A847HTF3-F1
#
_entry.id   AF-A0A847HTF3-F1
#
_cell.length_a   1.000
_cell.length_b   1.000
_cell.length_c   1.000
_cell.angle_alpha   90.00
_cell.angle_beta   90.00
_cell.angle_gamma   90.00
#
_symmetry.space_group_name_H-M   'P 1'
#
loop_
_entity.id
_entity.type
_entity.pdbx_description
1 polymer ?
#
loop_
_entity_poly.entity_id
_entity_poly.type
_entity_poly.pdbx_seq_one_letter_code
_entity_poly.pdbx_strand_id
1 'polypeptide(L)'
;MKKAVRVLSAISLFALVGAVAFAQGADGTSVGTGLIALAAALAIGIPAIAVAIAQAAIGSAGAGTLAERPESFGQILIYLVIPETLIIFGFVIAFFLNNQIGG
;
A
#
# COMPACT_ATOMS: atom_id res chain seq x y z
N MET A 1 -5.12 -4.08 -25.84
CA MET A 1 -3.95 -3.22 -25.47
C MET A 1 -4.35 -1.87 -24.87
N LYS A 2 -5.24 -1.07 -25.51
CA LYS A 2 -5.62 0.27 -24.99
C LYS A 2 -6.22 0.29 -23.57
N LYS A 3 -6.95 -0.77 -23.16
CA LYS A 3 -7.50 -0.90 -21.80
C LYS A 3 -6.42 -1.15 -20.74
N ALA A 4 -5.46 -2.04 -21.01
CA ALA A 4 -4.35 -2.33 -20.10
C ALA A 4 -3.44 -1.11 -19.88
N VAL A 5 -3.14 -0.36 -20.94
CA VAL A 5 -2.34 0.88 -20.86
C VAL A 5 -3.04 1.95 -20.02
N ARG A 6 -4.37 2.11 -20.16
CA ARG A 6 -5.15 3.04 -19.33
C ARG A 6 -5.16 2.66 -17.85
N VAL A 7 -5.33 1.38 -17.54
CA VAL A 7 -5.31 0.89 -16.15
C VAL A 7 -3.93 1.10 -15.52
N LEU A 8 -2.86 0.76 -16.23
CA LEU A 8 -1.49 0.96 -15.75
C LEU A 8 -1.17 2.45 -15.56
N SER A 9 -1.61 3.32 -16.48
CA SER A 9 -1.45 4.77 -16.33
C SER A 9 -2.24 5.35 -15.15
N ALA A 10 -3.42 4.80 -14.84
CA ALA A 10 -4.23 5.24 -13.71
C ALA A 10 -3.63 4.81 -12.37
N ILE A 11 -3.09 3.58 -12.28
CA ILE A 11 -2.38 3.10 -11.08
C ILE A 11 -1.12 3.93 -10.85
N SER A 12 -0.34 4.20 -11.90
CA SER A 12 0.87 5.03 -11.81
C SER A 12 0.54 6.47 -11.41
N LEU A 13 -0.53 7.05 -11.95
CA LEU A 13 -1.00 8.38 -11.55
C LEU A 13 -1.46 8.42 -10.10
N PHE A 14 -2.21 7.41 -9.64
CA PHE A 14 -2.64 7.31 -8.24
C PHE A 14 -1.46 7.17 -7.28
N ALA A 15 -0.48 6.33 -7.63
CA ALA A 15 0.76 6.18 -6.86
C ALA A 15 1.54 7.50 -6.80
N LEU A 16 1.63 8.25 -7.91
CA LEU A 16 2.28 9.55 -7.95
C LEU A 16 1.56 10.59 -7.06
N VAL A 17 0.23 10.69 -7.17
CA VAL A 17 -0.57 11.63 -6.37
C VAL A 17 -0.47 11.31 -4.88
N GLY A 18 -0.50 10.02 -4.51
CA GLY A 18 -0.28 9.58 -3.14
C GLY A 18 1.09 9.99 -2.61
N ALA A 19 2.16 9.78 -3.39
CA ALA A 19 3.51 10.18 -3.00
C ALA A 19 3.65 11.69 -2.78
N VAL A 20 3.02 12.53 -3.62
CA VAL A 20 3.09 13.99 -3.48
C VAL A 20 2.35 14.49 -2.24
N ALA A 21 1.21 13.87 -1.87
CA ALA A 21 0.46 14.24 -0.67
C ALA A 21 1.24 14.00 0.63
N PHE A 22 2.03 12.93 0.70
CA PHE A 22 2.86 12.61 1.87
C PHE A 22 4.22 13.32 1.88
N ALA A 23 4.65 13.94 0.76
CA ALA A 23 5.92 14.66 0.68
C ALA A 23 5.84 16.14 1.13
N GLN A 24 4.65 16.74 1.18
CA GLN A 24 4.47 18.18 1.42
C GLN A 24 4.80 18.67 2.84
N GLY A 25 5.02 17.77 3.82
CA GLY A 25 5.39 18.18 5.17
C GLY A 25 6.86 18.57 5.34
N ALA A 26 7.75 18.19 4.41
CA ALA A 26 9.18 18.41 4.59
C ALA A 26 9.61 19.85 4.23
N ASP A 27 9.29 20.82 5.11
CA ASP A 27 10.03 22.07 5.15
C ASP A 27 11.49 21.73 5.49
N GLY A 28 12.35 21.73 4.48
CA GLY A 28 13.74 21.27 4.52
C GLY A 28 14.68 22.12 5.38
N THR A 29 14.16 22.80 6.40
CA THR A 29 14.91 23.67 7.31
C THR A 29 15.53 22.93 8.49
N SER A 30 15.10 21.69 8.79
CA SER A 30 15.70 20.88 9.86
C SER A 30 16.00 19.42 9.44
N VAL A 31 17.16 18.90 9.85
CA VAL A 31 17.53 17.47 9.63
C VAL A 31 16.53 16.52 10.30
N GLY A 32 15.92 16.95 11.42
CA GLY A 32 14.89 16.18 12.12
C GLY A 32 13.65 15.94 11.27
N THR A 33 13.16 16.97 10.59
CA THR A 33 12.02 16.88 9.68
C THR A 33 12.28 15.90 8.53
N GLY A 34 13.47 15.97 7.92
CA GLY A 34 13.85 15.06 6.84
C GLY A 34 13.94 13.59 7.28
N LEU A 35 14.40 13.35 8.51
CA LEU A 35 14.49 12.00 9.07
C LEU A 35 13.11 11.41 9.38
N ILE A 36 12.17 12.22 9.90
CA ILE A 36 10.79 11.78 10.16
C ILE A 36 10.08 11.46 8.84
N ALA A 37 10.27 12.27 7.80
CA ALA A 37 9.70 12.01 6.48
C ALA A 37 10.23 10.70 5.86
N LEU A 38 11.54 10.43 6.00
CA LEU A 38 12.13 9.16 5.58
C LEU A 38 11.57 7.97 6.38
N ALA A 39 11.42 8.13 7.70
CA ALA A 39 10.85 7.11 8.56
C ALA A 39 9.38 6.80 8.18
N ALA A 40 8.58 7.83 7.87
CA ALA A 40 7.21 7.66 7.40
C ALA A 40 7.14 6.91 6.06
N ALA A 41 8.01 7.25 5.10
CA ALA A 41 8.10 6.56 3.82
C ALA A 41 8.48 5.08 3.96
N LEU A 42 9.44 4.76 4.85
CA LEU A 42 9.83 3.37 5.13
C LEU A 42 8.75 2.59 5.89
N ALA A 43 8.04 3.24 6.82
CA ALA A 43 6.99 2.63 7.63
C ALA A 43 5.82 2.09 6.79
N ILE A 44 5.50 2.74 5.67
CA ILE A 44 4.48 2.25 4.73
C ILE A 44 5.08 1.47 3.55
N GLY A 45 6.27 1.85 3.09
CA GLY A 45 6.89 1.27 1.89
C GLY A 45 7.28 -0.20 2.07
N ILE A 46 7.87 -0.57 3.21
CA ILE A 46 8.29 -1.95 3.45
C ILE A 46 7.08 -2.90 3.59
N PRO A 47 6.05 -2.58 4.40
CA PRO A 47 4.84 -3.40 4.46
C PRO A 47 4.11 -3.48 3.11
N ALA A 48 4.11 -2.41 2.30
CA ALA A 48 3.44 -2.42 1.00
C ALA A 48 4.04 -3.47 0.06
N ILE A 49 5.37 -3.62 0.05
CA ILE A 49 6.06 -4.64 -0.76
C ILE A 49 5.72 -6.04 -0.24
N ALA A 50 5.77 -6.26 1.09
CA ALA A 50 5.45 -7.55 1.68
C ALA A 50 4.00 -7.97 1.39
N VAL A 51 3.06 -7.04 1.50
CA VAL A 51 1.63 -7.26 1.22
C VAL A 51 1.40 -7.52 -0.26
N ALA A 52 2.06 -6.80 -1.17
CA ALA A 52 1.96 -7.05 -2.60
C ALA A 52 2.38 -8.49 -2.98
N ILE A 53 3.47 -9.01 -2.38
CA ILE A 53 3.93 -10.38 -2.62
C ILE A 53 2.93 -11.41 -2.08
N ALA A 54 2.46 -11.22 -0.84
CA ALA A 54 1.46 -12.10 -0.23
C ALA A 54 0.16 -12.13 -1.04
N GLN A 55 -0.30 -10.95 -1.48
CA GLN A 55 -1.54 -10.80 -2.24
C GLN A 55 -1.45 -11.44 -3.63
N ALA A 56 -0.30 -11.37 -4.29
CA ALA A 56 -0.08 -12.04 -5.58
C ALA A 56 -0.19 -13.58 -5.45
N ALA A 57 0.36 -14.15 -4.37
CA ALA A 57 0.26 -15.57 -4.09
C ALA A 57 -1.19 -15.99 -3.75
N ILE A 58 -1.88 -15.24 -2.88
CA ILE A 58 -3.26 -15.52 -2.50
C ILE A 58 -4.21 -15.36 -3.69
N GLY A 59 -4.02 -14.34 -4.52
CA GLY A 59 -4.85 -14.09 -5.69
C GLY A 59 -4.71 -15.16 -6.78
N SER A 60 -3.48 -15.62 -7.05
CA SER A 60 -3.24 -16.68 -8.04
C SER A 60 -3.78 -18.04 -7.58
N ALA A 61 -3.54 -18.43 -6.32
CA ALA A 61 -4.10 -19.64 -5.74
C ALA A 61 -5.64 -19.55 -5.62
N GLY A 62 -6.15 -18.42 -5.16
CA GLY A 62 -7.58 -18.16 -4.99
C GLY A 62 -8.35 -18.21 -6.29
N ALA A 63 -7.80 -17.69 -7.40
CA ALA A 63 -8.45 -17.78 -8.71
C ALA A 63 -8.61 -19.23 -9.19
N GLY A 64 -7.61 -20.09 -8.93
CA GLY A 64 -7.69 -21.53 -9.23
C GLY A 64 -8.74 -22.23 -8.37
N THR A 65 -8.69 -22.03 -7.05
CA THR A 65 -9.65 -22.62 -6.12
C THR A 65 -11.08 -22.15 -6.40
N LEU A 66 -11.27 -20.88 -6.77
CA LEU A 66 -12.59 -20.34 -7.10
C LEU A 66 -13.18 -20.96 -8.38
N ALA A 67 -12.33 -21.36 -9.34
CA ALA A 67 -12.76 -22.03 -10.56
C ALA A 67 -13.27 -23.46 -10.30
N GLU A 68 -12.66 -24.17 -9.34
CA GLU A 68 -13.08 -25.53 -8.96
C GLU A 68 -14.20 -25.54 -7.91
N ARG A 69 -14.14 -24.60 -6.96
CA ARG A 69 -14.99 -24.53 -5.76
C ARG A 69 -15.49 -23.09 -5.54
N PRO A 70 -16.53 -22.65 -6.27
CA PRO A 70 -17.06 -21.29 -6.16
C PRO A 70 -17.55 -20.95 -4.73
N GLU A 71 -17.98 -21.95 -3.96
CA GLU A 71 -18.37 -21.81 -2.57
C GLU A 71 -17.23 -21.38 -1.63
N SER A 72 -15.97 -21.57 -2.03
CA SER A 72 -14.80 -21.17 -1.25
C SER A 72 -14.49 -19.67 -1.35
N PHE A 73 -15.26 -18.88 -2.11
CA PHE A 73 -15.06 -17.43 -2.27
C PHE A 73 -14.91 -16.69 -0.93
N GLY A 74 -15.80 -16.97 0.04
CA GLY A 74 -15.75 -16.33 1.35
C GLY A 74 -14.45 -16.63 2.12
N GLN A 75 -13.95 -17.86 2.04
CA GLN A 75 -12.70 -18.25 2.68
C GLN A 75 -11.49 -17.58 2.00
N ILE A 76 -11.50 -17.48 0.68
CA ILE A 76 -10.46 -16.77 -0.09
C ILE A 76 -10.41 -15.29 0.31
N LEU A 77 -11.57 -14.63 0.49
CA LEU A 77 -11.63 -13.25 0.94
C LEU A 77 -11.03 -13.05 2.34
N ILE A 78 -11.25 -13.99 3.26
CA ILE A 78 -10.64 -13.93 4.60
C ILE A 78 -9.12 -13.97 4.48
N TYR A 79 -8.56 -14.85 3.64
CA TYR A 79 -7.12 -14.88 3.42
C TYR A 79 -6.57 -13.61 2.78
N LEU A 80 -7.35 -12.95 1.90
CA LEU A 80 -6.96 -11.67 1.29
C LEU A 80 -6.95 -10.51 2.31
N VAL A 81 -7.85 -10.51 3.29
CA VAL A 81 -7.97 -9.43 4.29
C VAL A 81 -6.84 -9.43 5.33
N ILE A 82 -6.24 -10.58 5.62
CA ILE A 82 -5.14 -10.70 6.59
C ILE A 82 -3.95 -9.78 6.22
N PRO A 83 -3.36 -9.87 5.01
CA PRO A 83 -2.28 -8.98 4.60
C PRO A 83 -2.74 -7.53 4.46
N GLU A 84 -4.00 -7.27 4.08
CA GLU A 84 -4.55 -5.89 4.02
C GLU A 84 -4.55 -5.21 5.41
N THR A 85 -4.81 -5.97 6.47
CA THR A 85 -4.76 -5.42 7.84
C THR A 85 -3.34 -4.97 8.21
N LEU A 86 -2.30 -5.66 7.72
CA LEU A 86 -0.90 -5.32 8.00
C LEU A 86 -0.47 -4.01 7.31
N ILE A 87 -0.90 -3.77 6.06
CA ILE A 87 -0.58 -2.51 5.38
C ILE A 87 -1.31 -1.32 6.02
N ILE A 88 -2.54 -1.52 6.53
CA ILE A 88 -3.26 -0.49 7.27
C ILE A 88 -2.48 -0.07 8.52
N PHE A 89 -1.87 -1.00 9.25
CA PHE A 89 -1.01 -0.64 10.40
C PHE A 89 0.22 0.19 9.97
N GLY A 90 0.88 -0.17 8.87
CA GLY A 90 2.00 0.62 8.32
C GLY A 90 1.57 2.03 7.89
N PHE A 91 0.40 2.14 7.28
CA PHE A 91 -0.20 3.42 6.90
C PHE A 91 -0.51 4.30 8.13
N VAL A 92 -1.12 3.74 9.17
CA VAL A 92 -1.46 4.49 10.41
C VAL A 92 -0.20 5.03 11.08
N ILE A 93 0.89 4.25 11.11
CA ILE A 93 2.18 4.71 11.66
C ILE A 93 2.74 5.85 10.81
N ALA A 94 2.76 5.70 9.48
CA ALA A 94 3.24 6.76 8.59
C ALA A 94 2.43 8.06 8.72
N PHE A 95 1.10 7.94 8.89
CA PHE A 95 0.21 9.08 9.13
C PHE A 95 0.55 9.81 10.44
N PHE A 96 0.74 9.07 11.54
CA PHE A 96 1.13 9.68 12.81
C PHE A 96 2.49 10.37 12.75
N LEU A 97 3.47 9.77 12.07
CA LEU A 97 4.79 10.37 11.89
C LEU A 97 4.71 11.66 11.07
N ASN A 98 3.93 11.66 9.97
CA ASN A 98 3.78 12.85 9.14
C ASN A 98 3.03 13.99 9.88
N ASN A 99 2.09 13.65 10.75
CA ASN A 99 1.38 14.63 11.58
C ASN A 99 2.29 15.34 12.59
N GLN A 100 3.44 14.76 12.96
CA GLN A 100 4.42 15.44 13.83
C GLN A 100 5.26 16.49 13.08
N ILE A 101 5.30 16.43 11.75
CA ILE A 101 6.05 17.36 10.92
C ILE A 101 5.25 18.62 10.61
N GLY A 102 3.95 18.48 10.34
CA GLY A 102 3.07 19.58 9.94
C GLY A 102 2.42 20.35 11.10
N GLY A 103 2.75 20.00 12.35
CA GLY A 103 2.28 20.68 13.57
C GLY A 103 3.28 21.67 14.14
#